data_AF-A0A510TP44-F1
#
_entry.id   AF-A0A510TP44-F1
#
_cell.length_a   1.000
_cell.length_b   1.000
_cell.length_c   1.000
_cell.angle_alpha   90.00
_cell.angle_beta   90.00
_cell.angle_gamma   90.00
#
_symmetry.space_group_name_H-M   'P 1'
#
loop_
_entity.id
_entity.type
_entity.pdbx_description
1 polymer ?
#
loop_
_entity_poly.entity_id
_entity_poly.type
_entity_poly.pdbx_seq_one_letter_code
_entity_poly.pdbx_strand_id
1 'polypeptide(L)'
;MEDDLEFSGLLRLIDERSGAFREAVAAAPGLDARVPGCPGWTLFDLAEHLGGGDRFWAGVVGAGPADVPPAEAVVARAAVAAPRGAEALTAWLAESTELLLGALREAGPGRGCWTWWDRSQSPRTSGGVARHRVQESAVHAYDAQLARDAPRPLPREVALDGVDEFLSTCCATTGAWPHEPTAFDFHAAEGRSWRLTVDGDGARAARLPADGAGGGPGAAGVSVRGTAGELVLFLYDRIPADSVAIDGDAGLLDLLRAWEPEE
;
A
#
# COMPACT_ATOMS: atom_id res chain seq x y z
N MET A 1 4.52 23.13 7.57
CA MET A 1 3.16 22.59 7.41
C MET A 1 3.33 21.32 6.62
N GLU A 2 3.24 20.20 7.33
CA GLU A 2 3.19 18.88 6.74
C GLU A 2 1.88 18.76 5.98
N ASP A 3 1.93 18.73 4.65
CA ASP A 3 0.79 18.29 3.84
C ASP A 3 0.74 16.77 3.93
N ASP A 4 0.22 16.27 5.05
CA ASP A 4 -0.39 14.94 5.10
C ASP A 4 -1.72 15.02 4.33
N LEU A 5 -2.06 13.95 3.61
CA LEU A 5 -3.26 13.96 2.78
C LEU A 5 -4.51 14.04 3.65
N GLU A 6 -5.26 15.13 3.49
CA GLU A 6 -6.57 15.30 4.11
C GLU A 6 -7.53 14.16 3.72
N PHE A 7 -8.45 13.80 4.61
CA PHE A 7 -9.34 12.66 4.39
C PHE A 7 -10.15 12.75 3.08
N SER A 8 -10.63 13.96 2.73
CA SER A 8 -11.31 14.19 1.44
C SER A 8 -10.37 13.97 0.24
N GLY A 9 -9.08 14.30 0.40
CA GLY A 9 -8.03 14.01 -0.57
C GLY A 9 -7.81 12.50 -0.74
N LEU A 10 -7.81 11.73 0.36
CA LEU A 10 -7.73 10.26 0.31
C LEU A 10 -8.90 9.66 -0.47
N LEU A 11 -10.14 10.10 -0.21
CA LEU A 11 -11.31 9.60 -0.93
C LEU A 11 -11.26 9.90 -2.43
N ARG A 12 -10.82 11.11 -2.81
CA ARG A 12 -10.59 11.48 -4.21
C ARG A 12 -9.55 10.57 -4.84
N LEU A 13 -8.44 10.32 -4.15
CA LEU A 13 -7.35 9.48 -4.65
C LEU A 13 -7.77 8.02 -4.82
N ILE A 14 -8.58 7.46 -3.90
CA ILE A 14 -9.18 6.13 -4.07
C ILE A 14 -9.97 6.08 -5.38
N ASP A 15 -10.89 7.03 -5.60
CA ASP A 15 -11.70 7.04 -6.83
C ASP A 15 -10.83 7.20 -8.09
N GLU A 16 -9.89 8.13 -8.09
CA GLU A 16 -9.00 8.36 -9.23
C GLU A 16 -8.12 7.15 -9.56
N ARG A 17 -7.61 6.44 -8.54
CA ARG A 17 -6.73 5.26 -8.75
C ARG A 17 -7.54 4.03 -9.14
N SER A 18 -8.69 3.80 -8.52
CA SER A 18 -9.63 2.76 -8.95
C SER A 18 -10.17 3.05 -10.37
N GLY A 19 -10.33 4.33 -10.76
CA GLY A 19 -10.65 4.73 -12.12
C GLY A 19 -9.57 4.35 -13.13
N ALA A 20 -8.31 4.68 -12.83
CA ALA A 20 -7.17 4.30 -13.68
C ALA A 20 -7.01 2.77 -13.79
N PHE A 21 -7.30 2.04 -12.72
CA PHE A 21 -7.36 0.57 -12.75
C PHE A 21 -8.43 0.07 -13.72
N ARG A 22 -9.67 0.57 -13.60
CA ARG A 22 -10.78 0.21 -14.50
C ARG A 22 -10.48 0.52 -15.96
N GLU A 23 -9.89 1.68 -16.25
CA GLU A 23 -9.45 2.04 -17.61
C GLU A 23 -8.39 1.06 -18.15
N ALA A 24 -7.45 0.65 -17.29
CA ALA A 24 -6.43 -0.32 -17.66
C ALA A 24 -7.04 -1.70 -17.96
N VAL A 25 -7.95 -2.18 -17.13
CA VAL A 25 -8.67 -3.45 -17.33
C VAL A 25 -9.54 -3.40 -18.59
N ALA A 26 -10.31 -2.32 -18.79
CA ALA A 26 -11.24 -2.19 -19.91
C ALA A 26 -10.56 -2.16 -21.29
N ALA A 27 -9.35 -1.60 -21.37
CA ALA A 27 -8.60 -1.56 -22.62
C ALA A 27 -7.59 -2.72 -22.79
N ALA A 28 -7.59 -3.70 -21.87
CA ALA A 28 -6.82 -4.92 -22.02
C ALA A 28 -7.34 -5.79 -23.19
N PRO A 29 -6.47 -6.54 -23.89
CA PRO A 29 -6.90 -7.44 -24.96
C PRO A 29 -7.75 -8.61 -24.46
N GLY A 30 -7.63 -8.96 -23.18
CA GLY A 30 -8.42 -9.99 -22.52
C GLY A 30 -8.10 -10.08 -21.04
N LEU A 31 -9.04 -10.64 -20.27
CA LEU A 31 -8.90 -10.77 -18.82
C LEU A 31 -7.92 -11.88 -18.39
N ASP A 32 -7.54 -12.76 -19.31
CA ASP A 32 -6.54 -13.81 -19.09
C ASP A 32 -5.09 -13.30 -19.19
N ALA A 33 -4.89 -12.02 -19.54
CA ALA A 33 -3.55 -11.42 -19.60
C ALA A 33 -2.84 -11.56 -18.26
N ARG A 34 -1.56 -11.92 -18.29
CA ARG A 34 -0.76 -12.17 -17.08
C ARG A 34 -0.34 -10.85 -16.46
N VAL A 35 -0.28 -10.81 -15.13
CA VAL A 35 0.12 -9.63 -14.36
C VAL A 35 1.54 -9.83 -13.82
N PRO A 36 2.57 -9.16 -14.38
CA PRO A 36 3.95 -9.39 -13.95
C PRO A 36 4.21 -9.08 -12.46
N GLY A 37 3.58 -8.02 -11.94
CA GLY A 37 3.68 -7.63 -10.51
C GLY A 37 2.91 -8.54 -9.54
N CYS A 38 2.11 -9.47 -10.04
CA CYS A 38 1.39 -10.47 -9.25
C CYS A 38 1.57 -11.86 -9.88
N PRO A 39 2.73 -12.50 -9.69
CA PRO A 39 3.04 -13.78 -10.33
C PRO A 39 1.95 -14.83 -10.09
N GLY A 40 1.52 -15.49 -11.16
CA GLY A 40 0.44 -16.48 -11.11
C GLY A 40 -0.93 -15.91 -11.48
N TRP A 41 -1.15 -14.60 -11.35
CA TRP A 41 -2.45 -13.97 -11.56
C TRP A 41 -2.70 -13.56 -13.01
N THR A 42 -3.97 -13.58 -13.38
CA THR A 42 -4.53 -12.94 -14.57
C THR A 42 -5.08 -11.55 -14.22
N LEU A 43 -5.40 -10.74 -15.21
CA LEU A 43 -6.12 -9.47 -15.00
C LEU A 43 -7.50 -9.68 -14.36
N PHE A 44 -8.17 -10.82 -14.62
CA PHE A 44 -9.39 -11.19 -13.91
C PHE A 44 -9.13 -11.35 -12.41
N ASP A 45 -8.09 -12.11 -12.02
CA ASP A 45 -7.75 -12.35 -10.61
C ASP A 45 -7.40 -11.04 -9.90
N LEU A 46 -6.64 -10.17 -10.57
CA LEU A 46 -6.31 -8.83 -10.06
C LEU A 46 -7.56 -7.96 -9.85
N ALA A 47 -8.51 -8.00 -10.78
CA ALA A 47 -9.77 -7.27 -10.67
C ALA A 47 -10.66 -7.81 -9.54
N GLU A 48 -10.81 -9.13 -9.43
CA GLU A 48 -11.55 -9.75 -8.33
C GLU A 48 -10.89 -9.48 -6.97
N HIS A 49 -9.56 -9.46 -6.93
CA HIS A 49 -8.81 -9.08 -5.74
C HIS A 49 -9.12 -7.66 -5.31
N LEU A 50 -8.92 -6.66 -6.18
CA LEU A 50 -9.07 -5.25 -5.81
C LEU A 50 -10.54 -4.91 -5.47
N GLY A 51 -11.50 -5.32 -6.31
CA GLY A 51 -12.92 -5.03 -6.08
C GLY A 51 -13.52 -5.79 -4.90
N GLY A 52 -13.05 -7.01 -4.63
CA GLY A 52 -13.45 -7.71 -3.41
C GLY A 52 -12.76 -7.16 -2.16
N GLY A 53 -11.56 -6.59 -2.28
CA GLY A 53 -10.90 -5.81 -1.24
C GLY A 53 -11.68 -4.55 -0.86
N ASP A 54 -12.14 -3.77 -1.86
CA ASP A 54 -13.01 -2.61 -1.64
C ASP A 54 -14.29 -3.00 -0.87
N ARG A 55 -14.96 -4.09 -1.26
CA ARG A 55 -16.17 -4.58 -0.56
C ARG A 55 -15.88 -5.07 0.85
N PHE A 56 -14.77 -5.79 1.04
CA PHE A 56 -14.34 -6.23 2.36
C PHE A 56 -14.16 -5.03 3.28
N TRP A 57 -13.36 -4.04 2.87
CA TRP A 57 -13.08 -2.85 3.66
C TRP A 57 -14.32 -1.97 3.87
N ALA A 58 -15.25 -1.91 2.92
CA ALA A 58 -16.55 -1.27 3.13
C ALA A 58 -17.32 -1.93 4.28
N GLY A 59 -17.34 -3.26 4.34
CA GLY A 59 -17.95 -4.03 5.44
C GLY A 59 -17.24 -3.81 6.77
N VAL A 60 -15.91 -3.80 6.78
CA VAL A 60 -15.11 -3.53 8.00
C VAL A 60 -15.38 -2.12 8.53
N VAL A 61 -15.31 -1.11 7.66
CA VAL A 61 -15.57 0.29 8.01
C VAL A 61 -17.00 0.47 8.51
N GLY A 62 -17.99 -0.17 7.88
CA GLY A 62 -19.38 -0.16 8.33
C GLY A 62 -19.54 -0.75 9.74
N ALA A 63 -18.94 -1.91 9.99
CA ALA A 63 -18.99 -2.58 11.29
C ALA A 63 -18.33 -1.73 12.40
N GLY A 64 -17.18 -1.11 12.12
CA GLY A 64 -16.47 -0.23 13.06
C GLY A 64 -15.43 -0.92 13.93
N PRO A 65 -15.19 -0.41 15.16
CA PRO A 65 -14.11 -0.93 15.99
C PRO A 65 -14.35 -2.39 16.36
N ALA A 66 -13.36 -3.25 16.10
CA ALA A 66 -13.35 -4.64 16.55
C ALA A 66 -11.91 -5.13 16.73
N ASP A 67 -11.73 -6.16 17.56
CA ASP A 67 -10.44 -6.82 17.80
C ASP A 67 -10.14 -7.88 16.74
N VAL A 68 -11.18 -8.45 16.12
CA VAL A 68 -11.10 -9.48 15.08
C VAL A 68 -11.84 -9.01 13.82
N PRO A 69 -11.49 -9.53 12.63
CA PRO A 69 -12.17 -9.13 11.41
C PRO A 69 -13.67 -9.47 11.50
N PRO A 70 -14.57 -8.55 11.12
CA PRO A 70 -16.01 -8.80 11.14
C PRO A 70 -16.38 -10.04 10.31
N ALA A 71 -17.01 -11.02 10.96
CA ALA A 71 -17.30 -12.31 10.36
C ALA A 71 -18.11 -12.19 9.06
N GLU A 72 -19.09 -11.27 9.01
CA GLU A 72 -19.88 -11.01 7.80
C GLU A 72 -19.02 -10.51 6.64
N ALA A 73 -18.07 -9.60 6.89
CA ALA A 73 -17.15 -9.10 5.87
C ALA A 73 -16.20 -10.21 5.39
N VAL A 74 -15.70 -11.06 6.29
CA VAL A 74 -14.85 -12.22 5.95
C VAL A 74 -15.61 -13.23 5.08
N VAL A 75 -16.83 -13.59 5.47
CA VAL A 75 -17.68 -14.51 4.71
C VAL A 75 -18.01 -13.90 3.34
N ALA A 76 -18.36 -12.61 3.29
CA ALA A 76 -18.62 -11.91 2.03
C ALA A 76 -17.38 -11.92 1.13
N ARG A 77 -16.18 -11.67 1.67
CA ARG A 77 -14.91 -11.71 0.92
C ARG A 77 -14.63 -13.10 0.36
N ALA A 78 -14.82 -14.15 1.16
CA ALA A 78 -14.62 -15.54 0.72
C ALA A 78 -15.64 -15.98 -0.35
N ALA A 79 -16.83 -15.38 -0.35
CA ALA A 79 -17.89 -15.63 -1.33
C ALA A 79 -17.88 -14.66 -2.52
N VAL A 80 -16.91 -13.74 -2.61
CA VAL A 80 -16.78 -12.83 -3.76
C VAL A 80 -16.67 -13.67 -5.04
N ALA A 81 -17.52 -13.34 -6.00
CA ALA A 81 -17.46 -13.88 -7.35
C ALA A 81 -17.63 -12.71 -8.34
N ALA A 82 -16.52 -12.25 -8.92
CA ALA A 82 -16.57 -11.18 -9.90
C ALA A 82 -17.17 -11.67 -11.22
N PRO A 83 -17.96 -10.85 -11.94
CA PRO A 83 -18.50 -11.24 -13.23
C PRO A 83 -17.38 -11.33 -14.29
N ARG A 84 -17.45 -12.33 -15.18
CA ARG A 84 -16.39 -12.56 -16.19
C ARG A 84 -16.50 -11.73 -17.47
N GLY A 85 -17.64 -11.09 -17.73
CA GLY A 85 -17.80 -10.20 -18.88
C GLY A 85 -17.12 -8.85 -18.62
N ALA A 86 -16.28 -8.36 -19.53
CA ALA A 86 -15.49 -7.14 -19.31
C ALA A 86 -16.33 -5.91 -18.91
N GLU A 87 -17.48 -5.70 -19.55
CA GLU A 87 -18.41 -4.61 -19.20
C GLU A 87 -19.01 -4.81 -17.80
N ALA A 88 -19.51 -6.01 -17.51
CA ALA A 88 -20.05 -6.36 -16.20
C ALA A 88 -19.00 -6.27 -15.09
N LEU A 89 -17.75 -6.65 -15.37
CA LEU A 89 -16.62 -6.56 -14.44
C LEU A 89 -16.27 -5.10 -14.15
N THR A 90 -16.23 -4.27 -15.18
CA THR A 90 -15.96 -2.83 -15.03
C THR A 90 -17.05 -2.15 -14.20
N ALA A 91 -18.32 -2.48 -14.43
CA ALA A 91 -19.44 -1.99 -13.63
C ALA A 91 -19.36 -2.48 -12.17
N TRP A 92 -19.06 -3.76 -11.97
CA TRP A 92 -18.88 -4.35 -10.64
C TRP A 92 -17.71 -3.70 -9.88
N LEU A 93 -16.59 -3.41 -10.54
CA LEU A 93 -15.46 -2.69 -9.96
C LEU A 93 -15.85 -1.27 -9.53
N ALA A 94 -16.59 -0.54 -10.37
CA ALA A 94 -17.08 0.80 -10.04
C ALA A 94 -18.01 0.79 -8.82
N GLU A 95 -18.95 -0.17 -8.77
CA GLU A 95 -19.81 -0.38 -7.60
C GLU A 95 -18.99 -0.71 -6.34
N SER A 96 -17.94 -1.53 -6.46
CA SER A 96 -17.04 -1.88 -5.35
C SER A 96 -16.46 -0.63 -4.70
N THR A 97 -15.89 0.24 -5.55
CA THR A 97 -15.26 1.47 -5.10
C THR A 97 -16.28 2.42 -4.46
N GLU A 98 -17.49 2.55 -5.03
CA GLU A 98 -18.53 3.37 -4.41
C GLU A 98 -19.03 2.82 -3.07
N LEU A 99 -19.08 1.49 -2.88
CA LEU A 99 -19.40 0.91 -1.58
C LEU A 99 -18.36 1.30 -0.52
N LEU A 100 -17.07 1.20 -0.86
CA LEU A 100 -15.98 1.62 0.03
C LEU A 100 -16.06 3.12 0.33
N LEU A 101 -16.18 3.96 -0.71
CA LEU A 101 -16.26 5.41 -0.55
C LEU A 101 -17.50 5.83 0.26
N GLY A 102 -18.64 5.19 0.03
CA GLY A 102 -19.86 5.41 0.81
C GLY A 102 -19.66 5.13 2.30
N ALA A 103 -19.11 3.96 2.63
CA ALA A 103 -18.82 3.57 4.01
C ALA A 103 -17.82 4.54 4.69
N LEU A 104 -16.77 4.95 3.97
CA LEU A 104 -15.77 5.89 4.48
C LEU A 104 -16.36 7.29 4.72
N ARG A 105 -17.20 7.79 3.81
CA ARG A 105 -17.91 9.08 3.97
C ARG A 105 -18.83 9.06 5.19
N GLU A 106 -19.57 7.97 5.39
CA GLU A 106 -20.48 7.81 6.52
C GLU A 106 -19.74 7.71 7.87
N ALA A 107 -18.64 6.94 7.91
CA ALA A 107 -17.87 6.75 9.13
C ALA A 107 -17.06 7.98 9.56
N GLY A 108 -16.54 8.75 8.60
CA GLY A 108 -15.57 9.81 8.84
C GLY A 108 -14.18 9.30 9.24
N PRO A 109 -13.15 10.17 9.29
CA PRO A 109 -11.74 9.74 9.41
C PRO A 109 -11.37 9.15 10.78
N GLY A 110 -12.03 9.63 11.84
CA GLY A 110 -11.67 9.31 13.23
C GLY A 110 -12.34 8.06 13.81
N ARG A 111 -13.28 7.44 13.09
CA ARG A 111 -13.99 6.26 13.60
C ARG A 111 -13.02 5.09 13.67
N GLY A 112 -12.96 4.41 14.82
CA GLY A 112 -12.14 3.21 14.99
C GLY A 112 -12.61 2.09 14.05
N CYS A 113 -11.67 1.26 13.62
CA CYS A 113 -11.89 0.20 12.63
C CYS A 113 -11.02 -1.00 12.98
N TRP A 114 -11.50 -2.22 12.74
CA TRP A 114 -10.59 -3.36 12.73
C TRP A 114 -9.58 -3.22 11.58
N THR A 115 -8.34 -3.61 11.81
CA THR A 115 -7.26 -3.59 10.82
C THR A 115 -6.31 -4.75 11.10
N TRP A 116 -5.68 -5.29 10.06
CA TRP A 116 -4.66 -6.34 10.24
C TRP A 116 -3.33 -5.78 10.78
N TRP A 117 -3.13 -4.46 10.75
CA TRP A 117 -1.90 -3.79 11.17
C TRP A 117 -1.91 -3.29 12.63
N ASP A 118 -2.48 -4.05 13.57
CA ASP A 118 -2.68 -3.60 14.95
C ASP A 118 -1.38 -3.37 15.75
N ARG A 119 -0.29 -4.02 15.35
CA ARG A 119 1.06 -3.85 15.91
C ARG A 119 1.91 -2.78 15.20
N SER A 120 1.39 -2.17 14.14
CA SER A 120 2.09 -1.17 13.33
C SER A 120 1.98 0.25 13.93
N GLN A 121 2.55 1.23 13.25
CA GLN A 121 2.39 2.66 13.60
C GLN A 121 1.14 3.29 12.97
N SER A 122 0.48 2.59 12.04
CA SER A 122 -0.68 3.14 11.33
C SER A 122 -1.94 3.14 12.20
N PRO A 123 -2.74 4.24 12.18
CA PRO A 123 -3.96 4.32 12.98
C PRO A 123 -4.98 3.24 12.63
N ARG A 124 -5.60 2.64 13.66
CA ARG A 124 -6.71 1.69 13.53
C ARG A 124 -8.05 2.42 13.35
N THR A 125 -8.15 3.24 12.31
CA THR A 125 -9.32 4.07 12.02
C THR A 125 -9.74 3.96 10.56
N SER A 126 -10.95 4.41 10.24
CA SER A 126 -11.42 4.53 8.85
C SER A 126 -10.50 5.43 8.01
N GLY A 127 -9.87 6.44 8.61
CA GLY A 127 -8.83 7.24 7.95
C GLY A 127 -7.59 6.43 7.59
N GLY A 128 -7.12 5.57 8.51
CA GLY A 128 -6.03 4.63 8.23
C GLY A 128 -6.38 3.65 7.11
N VAL A 129 -7.61 3.11 7.12
CA VAL A 129 -8.11 2.26 6.03
C VAL A 129 -8.15 3.01 4.71
N ALA A 130 -8.66 4.25 4.68
CA ALA A 130 -8.69 5.06 3.46
C ALA A 130 -7.28 5.28 2.89
N ARG A 131 -6.31 5.59 3.76
CA ARG A 131 -4.91 5.78 3.38
C ARG A 131 -4.32 4.51 2.77
N HIS A 132 -4.52 3.37 3.41
CA HIS A 132 -4.06 2.08 2.89
C HIS A 132 -4.70 1.74 1.52
N ARG A 133 -6.00 2.01 1.37
CA ARG A 133 -6.74 1.78 0.12
C ARG A 133 -6.28 2.67 -1.04
N VAL A 134 -5.82 3.89 -0.78
CA VAL A 134 -5.16 4.71 -1.82
C VAL A 134 -3.96 3.96 -2.41
N GLN A 135 -3.11 3.40 -1.54
CA GLN A 135 -1.87 2.76 -1.96
C GLN A 135 -2.12 1.45 -2.70
N GLU A 136 -3.02 0.61 -2.20
CA GLU A 136 -3.39 -0.64 -2.88
C GLU A 136 -4.02 -0.38 -4.27
N SER A 137 -4.94 0.58 -4.38
CA SER A 137 -5.51 0.97 -5.68
C SER A 137 -4.46 1.56 -6.63
N ALA A 138 -3.48 2.31 -6.12
CA ALA A 138 -2.43 2.90 -6.93
C ALA A 138 -1.45 1.86 -7.51
N VAL A 139 -0.96 0.94 -6.66
CA VAL A 139 -0.05 -0.13 -7.07
C VAL A 139 -0.75 -1.09 -8.03
N HIS A 140 -2.00 -1.47 -7.76
CA HIS A 140 -2.70 -2.36 -8.68
C HIS A 140 -3.16 -1.67 -9.98
N ALA A 141 -3.39 -0.36 -9.99
CA ALA A 141 -3.54 0.39 -11.24
C ALA A 141 -2.25 0.33 -12.08
N TYR A 142 -1.08 0.43 -11.44
CA TYR A 142 0.20 0.20 -12.12
C TYR A 142 0.32 -1.26 -12.62
N ASP A 143 -0.02 -2.26 -11.81
CA ASP A 143 0.03 -3.68 -12.20
C ASP A 143 -0.85 -3.97 -13.44
N ALA A 144 -2.06 -3.41 -13.47
CA ALA A 144 -2.98 -3.56 -14.60
C ALA A 144 -2.49 -2.87 -15.88
N GLN A 145 -1.81 -1.72 -15.74
CA GLN A 145 -1.18 -1.02 -16.88
C GLN A 145 0.07 -1.76 -17.37
N LEU A 146 0.86 -2.33 -16.46
CA LEU A 146 2.04 -3.13 -16.77
C LEU A 146 1.68 -4.41 -17.52
N ALA A 147 0.58 -5.08 -17.15
CA ALA A 147 0.05 -6.25 -17.87
C ALA A 147 -0.29 -5.98 -19.36
N ARG A 148 -0.27 -4.70 -19.76
CA ARG A 148 -0.53 -4.24 -21.13
C ARG A 148 0.67 -3.50 -21.75
N ASP A 149 1.85 -3.60 -21.13
CA ASP A 149 3.08 -2.91 -21.54
C ASP A 149 2.91 -1.37 -21.63
N ALA A 150 2.03 -0.78 -20.82
CA ALA A 150 1.77 0.66 -20.80
C ALA A 150 1.73 1.28 -19.38
N PRO A 151 2.69 0.95 -18.48
CA PRO A 151 2.69 1.49 -17.12
C PRO A 151 2.80 3.01 -17.11
N ARG A 152 2.10 3.66 -16.19
CA ARG A 152 2.20 5.10 -15.92
C ARG A 152 2.89 5.32 -14.57
N PRO A 153 3.72 6.38 -14.43
CA PRO A 153 4.26 6.74 -13.12
C PRO A 153 3.15 6.98 -12.09
N LEU A 154 3.41 6.60 -10.84
CA LEU A 154 2.52 6.92 -9.73
C LEU A 154 2.43 8.45 -9.56
N PRO A 155 1.23 9.02 -9.28
CA PRO A 155 1.11 10.43 -8.97
C PRO A 155 2.01 10.82 -7.79
N ARG A 156 2.69 11.96 -7.89
CA ARG A 156 3.69 12.40 -6.89
C ARG A 156 3.17 12.37 -5.46
N GLU A 157 1.95 12.87 -5.22
CA GLU A 157 1.36 12.90 -3.87
C GLU A 157 1.07 11.51 -3.33
N VAL A 158 0.58 10.60 -4.17
CA VAL A 158 0.34 9.19 -3.83
C VAL A 158 1.66 8.50 -3.51
N ALA A 159 2.69 8.72 -4.34
CA ALA A 159 3.99 8.10 -4.17
C ALA A 159 4.71 8.54 -2.89
N LEU A 160 4.69 9.84 -2.57
CA LEU A 160 5.29 10.36 -1.33
C LEU A 160 4.57 9.87 -0.09
N ASP A 161 3.23 9.79 -0.12
CA ASP A 161 2.47 9.18 0.97
C ASP A 161 2.69 7.67 1.04
N GLY A 162 2.82 6.99 -0.10
CA GLY A 162 2.97 5.54 -0.18
C GLY A 162 4.26 5.02 0.43
N VAL A 163 5.37 5.75 0.33
CA VAL A 163 6.61 5.37 1.06
C VAL A 163 6.37 5.45 2.58
N ASP A 164 5.75 6.53 3.04
CA ASP A 164 5.46 6.76 4.45
C ASP A 164 4.45 5.74 5.01
N GLU A 165 3.39 5.46 4.26
CA GLU A 165 2.35 4.50 4.59
C GLU A 165 2.89 3.07 4.62
N PHE A 166 3.64 2.63 3.60
CA PHE A 166 4.17 1.28 3.56
C PHE A 166 5.12 1.02 4.74
N LEU A 167 6.01 1.96 5.04
CA LEU A 167 6.92 1.84 6.17
C LEU A 167 6.17 1.81 7.52
N SER A 168 5.08 2.58 7.64
CA SER A 168 4.31 2.70 8.90
C SER A 168 3.28 1.58 9.10
N THR A 169 2.71 1.03 8.01
CA THR A 169 1.66 0.00 8.02
C THR A 169 2.25 -1.39 7.85
N CYS A 170 3.14 -1.59 6.87
CA CYS A 170 3.62 -2.90 6.46
C CYS A 170 4.95 -3.28 7.12
N CYS A 171 5.84 -2.32 7.37
CA CYS A 171 7.16 -2.61 7.96
C CYS A 171 7.20 -2.39 9.48
N ALA A 172 6.52 -1.35 9.99
CA ALA A 172 6.56 -1.04 11.41
C ALA A 172 5.85 -2.13 12.23
N THR A 173 6.48 -2.52 13.33
CA THR A 173 5.98 -3.60 14.19
C THR A 173 6.59 -3.49 15.58
N THR A 174 5.93 -4.10 16.56
CA THR A 174 6.49 -4.32 17.91
C THR A 174 7.18 -5.69 18.06
N GLY A 175 7.22 -6.52 17.00
CA GLY A 175 7.97 -7.78 17.01
C GLY A 175 9.46 -7.49 16.98
N ALA A 176 10.26 -8.23 17.76
CA ALA A 176 11.70 -7.96 17.88
C ALA A 176 12.47 -8.30 16.60
N TRP A 177 13.39 -7.42 16.19
CA TRP A 177 14.33 -7.68 15.10
C TRP A 177 15.34 -8.76 15.52
N PRO A 178 15.48 -9.89 14.79
CA PRO A 178 16.31 -11.01 15.21
C PRO A 178 17.80 -10.87 14.83
N HIS A 179 18.20 -9.76 14.19
CA HIS A 179 19.57 -9.49 13.78
C HIS A 179 20.17 -8.29 14.53
N GLU A 180 21.40 -7.89 14.19
CA GLU A 180 22.02 -6.70 14.77
C GLU A 180 21.15 -5.45 14.52
N PRO A 181 20.94 -4.59 15.53
CA PRO A 181 20.21 -3.34 15.36
C PRO A 181 20.76 -2.48 14.23
N THR A 182 19.88 -1.97 13.37
CA THR A 182 20.27 -1.18 12.20
C THR A 182 19.16 -0.22 11.77
N ALA A 183 19.40 0.54 10.71
CA ALA A 183 18.44 1.43 10.09
C ALA A 183 18.49 1.36 8.57
N PHE A 184 17.33 1.55 7.94
CA PHE A 184 17.12 1.63 6.50
C PHE A 184 16.65 3.03 6.15
N ASP A 185 17.42 3.74 5.33
CA ASP A 185 17.03 5.07 4.85
C ASP A 185 16.44 4.99 3.45
N PHE A 186 15.33 5.68 3.21
CA PHE A 186 14.69 5.81 1.91
C PHE A 186 14.69 7.29 1.53
N HIS A 187 15.30 7.64 0.41
CA HIS A 187 15.43 9.03 -0.04
C HIS A 187 14.74 9.23 -1.40
N ALA A 188 13.62 9.95 -1.38
CA ALA A 188 12.92 10.35 -2.58
C ALA A 188 13.60 11.56 -3.22
N ALA A 189 13.81 11.51 -4.55
CA ALA A 189 14.33 12.61 -5.35
C ALA A 189 13.49 13.90 -5.23
N GLU A 190 12.21 13.76 -4.88
CA GLU A 190 11.27 14.85 -4.63
C GLU A 190 11.47 15.56 -3.28
N GLY A 191 12.53 15.23 -2.53
CA GLY A 191 13.01 15.97 -1.36
C GLY A 191 12.46 15.48 -0.01
N ARG A 192 11.85 14.29 0.04
CA ARG A 192 11.44 13.64 1.30
C ARG A 192 12.35 12.45 1.59
N SER A 193 12.53 12.14 2.87
CA SER A 193 13.32 10.99 3.29
C SER A 193 12.72 10.38 4.55
N TRP A 194 12.89 9.07 4.67
CA TRP A 194 12.36 8.26 5.76
C TRP A 194 13.44 7.34 6.29
N ARG A 195 13.32 6.98 7.56
CA ARG A 195 14.14 5.97 8.21
C ARG A 195 13.24 4.91 8.85
N LEU A 196 13.52 3.65 8.57
CA LEU A 196 13.03 2.52 9.35
C LEU A 196 14.15 2.07 10.28
N THR A 197 13.97 2.23 11.59
CA THR A 197 14.91 1.71 12.59
C THR A 197 14.43 0.35 13.07
N VAL A 198 15.31 -0.65 13.08
CA VAL A 198 15.01 -2.01 13.54
C VAL A 198 15.95 -2.43 14.67
N ASP A 199 15.39 -2.99 15.74
CA ASP A 199 16.11 -3.43 16.94
C ASP A 199 15.23 -4.38 17.78
N GLY A 200 15.66 -4.68 19.01
CA GLY A 200 14.92 -5.57 19.92
C GLY A 200 13.50 -5.11 20.29
N ASP A 201 13.18 -3.82 20.13
CA ASP A 201 11.83 -3.27 20.37
C ASP A 201 10.98 -3.28 19.09
N GLY A 202 11.54 -3.75 17.97
CA GLY A 202 10.88 -3.98 16.69
C GLY A 202 11.27 -2.99 15.59
N ALA A 203 10.30 -2.51 14.82
CA ALA A 203 10.53 -1.61 13.69
C ALA A 203 9.72 -0.32 13.81
N ARG A 204 10.41 0.83 13.66
CA ARG A 204 9.81 2.17 13.77
C ARG A 204 10.22 3.02 12.59
N ALA A 205 9.24 3.46 11.81
CA ALA A 205 9.37 4.43 10.74
C ALA A 205 9.32 5.86 11.29
N ALA A 206 10.13 6.74 10.72
CA ALA A 206 10.12 8.17 10.97
C ALA A 206 10.57 8.95 9.73
N ARG A 207 10.05 10.16 9.54
CA ARG A 207 10.55 11.09 8.52
C ARG A 207 11.89 11.69 8.96
N LEU A 208 12.82 11.82 8.03
CA LEU A 208 14.09 12.49 8.26
C LEU A 208 13.99 13.99 7.92
N PRO A 209 14.65 14.88 8.68
CA PRO A 209 14.76 16.29 8.33
C PRO A 209 15.39 16.52 6.95
N ALA A 210 14.86 17.48 6.19
CA ALA A 210 15.28 17.77 4.82
C ALA A 210 16.74 18.28 4.68
N ASP A 211 17.35 18.73 5.78
CA ASP A 211 18.72 19.28 5.81
C ASP A 211 19.80 18.26 6.20
N GLY A 212 19.45 16.96 6.32
CA GLY A 212 20.41 15.92 6.69
C GLY A 212 20.95 16.06 8.12
N ALA A 213 20.41 16.98 8.93
CA ALA A 213 20.80 17.19 10.33
C ALA A 213 20.19 16.13 11.29
N GLY A 214 19.59 15.06 10.75
CA GLY A 214 19.07 13.91 11.49
C GLY A 214 20.13 12.92 11.96
N GLY A 215 21.34 13.39 12.26
CA GLY A 215 22.41 12.60 12.86
C GLY A 215 22.14 12.24 14.33
N GLY A 216 21.09 11.44 14.58
CA GLY A 216 21.04 10.58 15.77
C GLY A 216 22.01 9.41 15.61
N PRO A 217 22.44 8.73 16.70
CA PRO A 217 23.53 7.76 16.64
C PRO A 217 23.15 6.57 15.74
N GLY A 218 23.96 6.34 14.70
CA GLY A 218 23.85 5.25 13.74
C GLY A 218 23.67 5.74 12.29
N ALA A 219 24.74 5.63 11.48
CA ALA A 219 24.58 5.69 10.03
C ALA A 219 23.65 4.53 9.62
N ALA A 220 22.73 4.76 8.68
CA ALA A 220 21.90 3.68 8.17
C ALA A 220 22.78 2.55 7.63
N GLY A 221 22.42 1.31 7.94
CA GLY A 221 23.12 0.14 7.39
C GLY A 221 22.95 0.04 5.87
N VAL A 222 21.82 0.56 5.37
CA VAL A 222 21.53 0.69 3.95
C VAL A 222 20.72 1.95 3.66
N SER A 223 20.98 2.57 2.52
CA SER A 223 20.21 3.69 1.98
C SER A 223 19.72 3.38 0.58
N VAL A 224 18.43 3.55 0.32
CA VAL A 224 17.79 3.37 -0.98
C VAL A 224 17.37 4.74 -1.53
N ARG A 225 17.73 5.05 -2.77
CA ARG A 225 17.45 6.34 -3.42
C ARG A 225 16.76 6.12 -4.77
N GLY A 226 15.74 6.92 -5.04
CA GLY A 226 14.98 6.92 -6.28
C GLY A 226 13.94 8.03 -6.27
N THR A 227 13.11 8.12 -7.29
CA THR A 227 11.84 8.85 -7.20
C THR A 227 10.94 8.18 -6.17
N ALA A 228 10.01 8.92 -5.57
CA ALA A 228 9.05 8.35 -4.63
C ALA A 228 8.26 7.19 -5.26
N GLY A 229 7.96 7.29 -6.57
CA GLY A 229 7.26 6.24 -7.31
C GLY A 229 8.08 4.96 -7.40
N GLU A 230 9.38 5.06 -7.74
CA GLU A 230 10.29 3.91 -7.74
C GLU A 230 10.44 3.31 -6.36
N LEU A 231 10.52 4.12 -5.30
CA LEU A 231 10.60 3.61 -3.92
C LEU A 231 9.34 2.83 -3.52
N VAL A 232 8.14 3.31 -3.83
CA VAL A 232 6.90 2.55 -3.61
C VAL A 232 6.92 1.25 -4.39
N LEU A 233 7.23 1.30 -5.69
CA LEU A 233 7.26 0.10 -6.51
C LEU A 233 8.33 -0.90 -6.05
N PHE A 234 9.46 -0.43 -5.54
CA PHE A 234 10.51 -1.28 -4.96
C PHE A 234 10.06 -1.92 -3.65
N LEU A 235 9.42 -1.16 -2.75
CA LEU A 235 8.88 -1.65 -1.48
C LEU A 235 7.80 -2.71 -1.68
N TYR A 236 6.99 -2.54 -2.71
CA TYR A 236 6.01 -3.54 -3.13
C TYR A 236 6.62 -4.64 -4.02
N ASP A 237 7.92 -4.73 -4.25
CA ASP A 237 8.55 -5.75 -5.12
C ASP A 237 8.02 -5.80 -6.58
N ARG A 238 7.65 -4.64 -7.13
CA ARG A 238 7.20 -4.48 -8.53
C ARG A 238 8.33 -4.12 -9.49
N ILE A 239 9.46 -3.63 -8.97
CA ILE A 239 10.68 -3.36 -9.73
C ILE A 239 11.89 -4.02 -9.05
N PRO A 240 12.89 -4.47 -9.83
CA PRO A 240 14.10 -5.07 -9.29
C PRO A 240 14.97 -4.05 -8.54
N ALA A 241 15.83 -4.55 -7.65
CA ALA A 241 16.70 -3.73 -6.81
C ALA A 241 17.69 -2.86 -7.61
N ASP A 242 18.06 -3.25 -8.84
CA ASP A 242 18.93 -2.47 -9.73
C ASP A 242 18.21 -1.26 -10.38
N SER A 243 16.90 -1.13 -10.18
CA SER A 243 16.11 0.04 -10.60
C SER A 243 16.20 1.22 -9.63
N VAL A 244 16.79 1.03 -8.45
CA VAL A 244 17.02 2.07 -7.43
C VAL A 244 18.49 2.10 -7.05
N ALA A 245 19.00 3.25 -6.61
CA ALA A 245 20.36 3.34 -6.10
C ALA A 245 20.41 2.87 -4.65
N ILE A 246 21.27 1.89 -4.36
CA ILE A 246 21.44 1.29 -3.04
C ILE A 246 22.88 1.52 -2.57
N ASP A 247 23.04 2.18 -1.44
CA ASP A 247 24.31 2.42 -0.77
C ASP A 247 24.33 1.63 0.57
N GLY A 248 25.46 1.05 0.94
CA GLY A 248 25.61 0.27 2.18
C GLY A 248 25.47 -1.24 1.99
N ASP A 249 25.00 -1.95 3.01
CA ASP A 249 24.81 -3.41 2.99
C ASP A 249 23.44 -3.79 2.42
N ALA A 250 23.40 -4.09 1.11
CA ALA A 250 22.18 -4.49 0.43
C ALA A 250 21.58 -5.80 0.99
N GLY A 251 22.37 -6.67 1.63
CA GLY A 251 21.88 -7.92 2.23
C GLY A 251 20.90 -7.68 3.38
N LEU A 252 20.93 -6.50 4.01
CA LEU A 252 19.95 -6.11 5.02
C LEU A 252 18.53 -6.04 4.47
N LEU A 253 18.35 -5.70 3.18
CA LEU A 253 17.02 -5.63 2.55
C LEU A 253 16.39 -7.02 2.42
N ASP A 254 17.21 -8.04 2.16
CA ASP A 254 16.75 -9.43 2.11
C ASP A 254 16.37 -9.92 3.50
N LEU A 255 17.14 -9.55 4.54
CA LEU A 255 16.77 -9.83 5.93
C LEU A 255 15.45 -9.16 6.31
N LEU A 256 15.25 -7.90 5.90
CA LEU A 256 14.00 -7.17 6.18
C LEU A 256 12.79 -7.85 5.49
N ARG A 257 12.94 -8.29 4.23
CA ARG A 257 11.89 -8.99 3.49
C ARG A 257 11.56 -10.37 4.05
N ALA A 258 12.56 -11.09 4.56
CA ALA A 258 12.39 -12.43 5.12
C ALA A 258 11.89 -12.43 6.57
N TRP A 259 11.81 -11.25 7.21
CA TRP A 259 11.41 -11.14 8.59
C TRP A 259 9.88 -11.16 8.73
N GLU A 260 9.38 -12.20 9.40
CA GLU A 260 7.96 -12.40 9.71
C GLU A 260 7.72 -12.18 11.22
N PRO A 261 7.45 -10.94 11.69
CA PRO A 261 7.36 -10.61 13.12
C PRO A 261 6.10 -11.14 13.84
N GLU A 262 5.25 -11.86 13.12
CA GLU A 262 4.01 -12.46 13.59
C GLU A 262 4.16 -13.95 13.95
N GLU A 263 5.30 -14.59 13.62
CA GLU A 263 5.70 -15.91 14.12
C GLU A 263 6.53 -15.81 15.41
#